data_AF-A0A1I6M5P3-F1
#
_entry.id   AF-A0A1I6M5P3-F1
#
_cell.length_a   1.000
_cell.length_b   1.000
_cell.length_c   1.000
_cell.angle_alpha   90.00
_cell.angle_beta   90.00
_cell.angle_gamma   90.00
#
_symmetry.space_group_name_H-M   'P 1'
#
loop_
_entity.id
_entity.type
_entity.pdbx_description
1 polymer ?
#
loop_
_entity_poly.entity_id
_entity_poly.type
_entity_poly.pdbx_seq_one_letter_code
_entity_poly.pdbx_strand_id
1 'polypeptide(L)'
;MIRFLAGLALIAAPAAGPSAFGFDIPAAPGHRPGPLDAGSPGVGPAGLVCLRDGSSLVRLRPGERPERLDLTALARTAIARDVMRTGDWDERWDMSLMVDTTIQFDARGTAFTLLIPRYSNLKRAVLLWSRDGCRSWRAAPLASRAATMEKAGAFTDRAGPPTIVSYETHGGYTGKRLWLDLFRWQGDALVRRAAPLLAADDSLLTGNHSGGGNSTWTGQGRIVLVYPAATAGKQGALIVSRELDLRTLAWAAPAAPVGRSTTAGANDNHDLPAIARLPSGRLITVVGAHHAQFRLFESRKAGTTLSGWGAPQPVGDPARGGAFAEYSYTSLNVARDGTINIVARAEGRGGHYDLVQLRRRPNGSWLWPDGQPHRLIAAPKRHAYAAWRQRVSEAPDGTLYLFFSYFPNRLSPVEATAMKVARSGARDCTQPDGRCWYPDVPTFATRTLVSHDAGATWE
;
A
#
# COMPACT_ATOMS: atom_id res chain seq x y z
N MET A 1 -70.80 6.65 14.60
CA MET A 1 -69.72 6.76 13.59
C MET A 1 -68.59 7.58 14.22
N ILE A 2 -67.61 6.93 14.85
CA ILE A 2 -66.49 7.58 15.57
C ILE A 2 -65.21 7.26 14.79
N ARG A 3 -64.55 8.28 14.22
CA ARG A 3 -63.29 8.15 13.49
C ARG A 3 -62.12 8.22 14.48
N PHE A 4 -61.38 7.12 14.62
CA PHE A 4 -60.08 7.08 15.30
C PHE A 4 -59.00 7.65 14.37
N LEU A 5 -58.45 8.81 14.72
CA LEU A 5 -57.20 9.33 14.18
C LEU A 5 -56.05 8.69 14.96
N ALA A 6 -55.46 7.63 14.39
CA ALA A 6 -54.21 7.06 14.90
C ALA A 6 -53.05 8.00 14.53
N GLY A 7 -52.56 8.75 15.51
CA GLY A 7 -51.33 9.53 15.39
C GLY A 7 -50.14 8.60 15.22
N LEU A 8 -49.56 8.54 14.01
CA LEU A 8 -48.22 8.00 13.81
C LEU A 8 -47.23 8.92 14.52
N ALA A 9 -46.78 8.50 15.71
CA ALA A 9 -45.60 9.07 16.33
C ALA A 9 -44.39 8.70 15.46
N LEU A 10 -43.86 9.67 14.70
CA LEU A 10 -42.53 9.57 14.12
C LEU A 10 -41.52 9.50 15.27
N ILE A 11 -41.08 8.30 15.61
CA ILE A 11 -39.91 8.10 16.47
C ILE A 11 -38.71 8.54 15.65
N ALA A 12 -38.22 9.76 15.91
CA ALA A 12 -36.96 10.22 15.34
C ALA A 12 -35.85 9.32 15.88
N ALA A 13 -35.22 8.54 14.99
CA ALA A 13 -34.02 7.79 15.36
C ALA A 13 -32.95 8.77 15.86
N PRO A 14 -32.24 8.45 16.96
CA PRO A 14 -31.20 9.33 17.48
C PRO A 14 -30.17 9.59 16.40
N ALA A 15 -29.79 10.85 16.22
CA ALA A 15 -28.73 11.23 15.30
C ALA A 15 -27.44 10.46 15.67
N ALA A 16 -26.89 9.71 14.71
CA ALA A 16 -25.64 8.99 14.93
C ALA A 16 -24.52 9.99 15.27
N GLY A 17 -23.99 9.90 16.49
CA GLY A 17 -22.88 10.73 16.91
C GLY A 17 -21.58 10.41 16.14
N PRO A 18 -20.58 11.31 16.15
CA PRO A 18 -19.29 11.11 15.47
C PRO A 18 -18.57 9.79 15.82
N SER A 19 -18.86 9.22 16.99
CA SER A 19 -18.32 7.92 17.44
C SER A 19 -18.76 6.73 16.57
N ALA A 20 -19.89 6.84 15.85
CA ALA A 20 -20.40 5.77 14.99
C ALA A 20 -19.51 5.46 13.78
N PHE A 21 -18.64 6.40 13.39
CA PHE A 21 -17.70 6.24 12.27
C PHE A 21 -16.30 5.81 12.72
N GLY A 22 -16.11 5.57 14.02
CA GLY A 22 -14.85 5.07 14.53
C GLY A 22 -14.58 3.62 14.17
N PHE A 23 -13.49 3.12 14.71
CA PHE A 23 -13.12 1.72 14.69
C PHE A 23 -12.47 1.36 16.03
N ASP A 24 -12.48 0.08 16.35
CA ASP A 24 -11.74 -0.49 17.47
C ASP A 24 -10.48 -1.20 16.94
N ILE A 25 -9.45 -1.36 17.78
CA ILE A 25 -8.19 -2.03 17.44
C ILE A 25 -7.99 -3.22 18.39
N PRO A 26 -8.72 -4.34 18.23
CA PRO A 26 -8.64 -5.47 19.16
C PRO A 26 -7.24 -6.08 19.28
N ALA A 27 -6.40 -5.95 18.24
CA ALA A 27 -5.02 -6.42 18.28
C ALA A 27 -4.11 -5.60 19.21
N ALA A 28 -4.49 -4.37 19.56
CA ALA A 28 -3.74 -3.46 20.42
C ALA A 28 -4.70 -2.60 21.27
N PRO A 29 -5.41 -3.19 22.26
CA PRO A 29 -6.44 -2.49 23.03
C PRO A 29 -5.88 -1.32 23.87
N GLY A 30 -4.57 -1.32 24.12
CA GLY A 30 -3.85 -0.26 24.82
C GLY A 30 -3.29 0.84 23.91
N HIS A 31 -3.48 0.77 22.58
CA HIS A 31 -2.89 1.73 21.64
C HIS A 31 -3.27 3.16 22.01
N ARG A 32 -2.25 4.03 22.13
CA ARG A 32 -2.44 5.47 22.36
C ARG A 32 -1.90 6.23 21.16
N PRO A 33 -2.67 7.21 20.63
CA PRO A 33 -2.18 8.00 19.52
C PRO A 33 -0.86 8.67 19.83
N GLY A 34 0.09 8.54 18.91
CA GLY A 34 1.47 9.01 19.10
C GLY A 34 2.11 9.51 17.81
N PRO A 35 3.36 10.01 17.88
CA PRO A 35 4.04 10.57 16.71
C PRO A 35 4.23 9.57 15.55
N LEU A 36 4.25 8.26 15.83
CA LEU A 36 4.32 7.21 14.81
C LEU A 36 3.04 7.08 13.98
N ASP A 37 1.90 7.60 14.45
CA ASP A 37 0.64 7.60 13.70
C ASP A 37 0.65 8.61 12.54
N ALA A 38 1.73 9.41 12.38
CA ALA A 38 1.88 10.41 11.33
C ALA A 38 2.42 9.86 10.00
N GLY A 39 2.33 8.55 9.73
CA GLY A 39 2.81 7.97 8.47
C GLY A 39 3.32 6.54 8.59
N SER A 40 3.63 5.93 7.44
CA SER A 40 4.42 4.69 7.41
C SER A 40 5.87 5.04 7.74
N PRO A 41 6.43 4.54 8.85
CA PRO A 41 7.75 4.97 9.30
C PRO A 41 8.86 4.42 8.38
N GLY A 42 9.72 5.32 7.92
CA GLY A 42 11.04 4.96 7.42
C GLY A 42 12.04 5.04 8.57
N VAL A 43 12.73 3.94 8.88
CA VAL A 43 13.73 3.89 9.95
C VAL A 43 15.13 3.90 9.36
N GLY A 44 15.84 4.99 9.63
CA GLY A 44 17.22 5.24 9.22
C GLY A 44 18.24 4.85 10.29
N PRO A 45 19.51 5.27 10.10
CA PRO A 45 20.58 5.00 11.07
C PRO A 45 20.33 5.71 12.40
N ALA A 46 20.92 5.17 13.46
CA ALA A 46 20.83 5.71 14.83
C ALA A 46 19.40 5.93 15.34
N GLY A 47 18.43 5.17 14.83
CA GLY A 47 17.03 5.25 15.24
C GLY A 47 16.28 6.50 14.74
N LEU A 48 16.83 7.23 13.77
CA LEU A 48 16.08 8.29 13.10
C LEU A 48 14.86 7.69 12.40
N VAL A 49 13.67 8.19 12.72
CA VAL A 49 12.44 7.84 12.01
C VAL A 49 11.95 9.07 11.25
N CYS A 50 11.65 8.89 9.96
CA CYS A 50 10.93 9.88 9.17
C CYS A 50 9.58 9.29 8.75
N LEU A 51 8.51 10.06 8.93
CA LEU A 51 7.15 9.69 8.57
C LEU A 51 6.53 10.77 7.69
N ARG A 52 5.66 10.39 6.77
CA ARG A 52 4.91 11.31 5.92
C ARG A 52 3.42 11.09 6.07
N ASP A 53 2.71 12.20 6.27
CA ASP A 53 1.26 12.29 6.27
C ASP A 53 0.83 13.49 5.41
N GLY A 54 0.36 13.21 4.20
CA GLY A 54 0.07 14.24 3.20
C GLY A 54 1.29 15.13 2.92
N SER A 55 1.16 16.43 3.21
CA SER A 55 2.22 17.44 3.12
C SER A 55 3.08 17.59 4.37
N SER A 56 2.75 16.91 5.47
CA SER A 56 3.57 16.93 6.67
C SER A 56 4.64 15.84 6.63
N LEU A 57 5.85 16.19 7.01
CA LEU A 57 6.95 15.28 7.28
C LEU A 57 7.27 15.35 8.77
N VAL A 58 7.23 14.23 9.48
CA VAL A 58 7.57 14.14 10.90
C VAL A 58 8.91 13.43 11.05
N ARG A 59 9.83 14.02 11.82
CA ARG A 59 11.13 13.44 12.18
C ARG A 59 11.14 13.12 13.67
N LEU A 60 11.53 11.90 14.00
CA LEU A 60 11.68 11.44 15.37
C LEU A 60 13.11 10.96 15.57
N ARG A 61 13.72 11.37 16.67
CA ARG A 61 15.00 10.85 17.13
C ARG A 61 14.89 10.48 18.60
N PRO A 62 15.55 9.41 19.06
CA PRO A 62 15.57 9.06 20.48
C PRO A 62 16.02 10.25 21.33
N GLY A 63 15.23 10.60 22.35
CA GLY A 63 15.53 11.70 23.27
C GLY A 63 15.23 13.12 22.76
N GLU A 64 14.84 13.28 21.49
CA GLU A 64 14.47 14.59 20.92
C GLU A 64 12.94 14.75 20.83
N ARG A 65 12.47 16.00 20.82
CA ARG A 65 11.05 16.29 20.53
C ARG A 65 10.76 16.01 19.05
N PRO A 66 9.56 15.49 18.71
CA PRO A 66 9.15 15.35 17.31
C PRO A 66 9.26 16.68 16.56
N GLU A 67 9.93 16.67 15.41
CA GLU A 67 10.03 17.82 14.53
C GLU A 67 9.08 17.64 13.35
N ARG A 68 8.25 18.64 13.06
CA ARG A 68 7.35 18.65 11.91
C ARG A 68 7.85 19.64 10.87
N LEU A 69 7.99 19.17 9.63
CA LEU A 69 8.43 19.94 8.48
C LEU A 69 7.33 19.98 7.42
N ASP A 70 7.30 21.05 6.63
CA ASP A 70 6.44 21.19 5.46
C ASP A 70 7.11 20.55 4.24
N LEU A 71 6.65 19.34 3.88
CA LEU A 71 7.18 18.61 2.74
C LEU A 71 6.87 19.30 1.42
N THR A 72 5.76 20.03 1.29
CA THR A 72 5.45 20.78 0.07
C THR A 72 6.48 21.88 -0.14
N ALA A 73 6.78 22.66 0.90
CA ALA A 73 7.80 23.71 0.84
C ALA A 73 9.19 23.13 0.50
N LEU A 74 9.59 22.04 1.17
CA LEU A 74 10.86 21.36 0.91
C LEU A 74 10.94 20.80 -0.52
N ALA A 75 9.86 20.17 -1.00
CA ALA A 75 9.77 19.65 -2.36
C ALA A 75 9.79 20.78 -3.38
N ARG A 76 9.16 21.93 -3.11
CA ARG A 76 9.19 23.11 -3.98
C ARG A 76 10.61 23.58 -4.23
N THR A 77 11.40 23.75 -3.17
CA THR A 77 12.82 24.12 -3.29
C THR A 77 13.60 23.07 -4.08
N ALA A 78 13.37 21.79 -3.84
CA ALA A 78 14.08 20.71 -4.53
C ALA A 78 13.72 20.63 -6.03
N ILE A 79 12.44 20.72 -6.35
CA ILE A 79 11.89 20.63 -7.71
C ILE A 79 12.29 21.85 -8.52
N ALA A 80 12.20 23.06 -7.97
CA ALA A 80 12.64 24.28 -8.64
C ALA A 80 14.13 24.22 -9.01
N ARG A 81 14.96 23.68 -8.11
CA ARG A 81 16.41 23.55 -8.34
C ARG A 81 16.78 22.44 -9.32
N ASP A 82 16.19 21.25 -9.17
CA ASP A 82 16.70 20.03 -9.83
C ASP A 82 15.85 19.55 -11.01
N VAL A 83 14.58 19.98 -11.12
CA VAL A 83 13.62 19.43 -12.09
C VAL A 83 13.09 20.50 -13.04
N MET A 84 12.60 21.62 -12.51
CA MET A 84 12.05 22.70 -13.31
C MET A 84 13.19 23.52 -13.93
N ARG A 85 13.29 23.49 -15.27
CA ARG A 85 14.25 24.34 -15.99
C ARG A 85 13.73 25.76 -16.23
N THR A 86 12.40 25.90 -16.29
CA THR A 86 11.70 27.16 -16.57
C THR A 86 10.35 27.15 -15.86
N GLY A 87 9.96 28.27 -15.28
CA GLY A 87 8.70 28.44 -14.57
C GLY A 87 8.65 27.73 -13.20
N ASP A 88 7.61 28.05 -12.44
CA ASP A 88 7.42 27.51 -11.10
C ASP A 88 6.49 26.29 -11.12
N TRP A 89 6.77 25.32 -10.24
CA TRP A 89 5.84 24.23 -9.99
C TRP A 89 4.60 24.77 -9.28
N ASP A 90 3.42 24.37 -9.74
CA ASP A 90 2.13 24.80 -9.19
C ASP A 90 1.75 24.16 -7.84
N GLU A 91 2.64 23.34 -7.28
CA GLU A 91 2.50 22.68 -5.97
C GLU A 91 1.30 21.75 -5.84
N ARG A 92 0.76 21.30 -6.98
CA ARG A 92 -0.37 20.36 -6.99
C ARG A 92 0.15 18.93 -7.02
N TRP A 93 -0.22 18.15 -6.02
CA TRP A 93 0.18 16.75 -5.93
C TRP A 93 -0.82 15.96 -5.09
N ASP A 94 -0.80 14.64 -5.26
CA ASP A 94 -1.67 13.75 -4.53
C ASP A 94 -1.13 13.52 -3.11
N MET A 95 -1.84 14.08 -2.14
CA MET A 95 -1.57 13.92 -0.71
C MET A 95 -2.44 12.83 -0.08
N SER A 96 -3.27 12.14 -0.86
CA SER A 96 -4.11 11.06 -0.37
C SER A 96 -3.29 9.81 -0.03
N LEU A 97 -3.90 8.88 0.69
CA LEU A 97 -3.27 7.60 1.02
C LEU A 97 -3.35 6.56 -0.12
N MET A 98 -3.86 6.96 -1.30
CA MET A 98 -3.93 6.14 -2.52
C MET A 98 -2.60 6.06 -3.27
N VAL A 99 -1.67 6.97 -2.98
CA VAL A 99 -0.34 7.02 -3.57
C VAL A 99 0.70 6.54 -2.59
N ASP A 100 1.89 6.18 -3.08
CA ASP A 100 2.98 5.76 -2.20
C ASP A 100 3.48 6.94 -1.34
N THR A 101 3.19 6.90 -0.03
CA THR A 101 3.61 7.90 0.97
C THR A 101 4.83 7.45 1.78
N THR A 102 5.38 6.27 1.48
CA THR A 102 6.42 5.68 2.31
C THR A 102 7.74 6.45 2.20
N ILE A 103 8.50 6.48 3.30
CA ILE A 103 9.90 6.92 3.33
C ILE A 103 10.78 5.67 3.46
N GLN A 104 11.80 5.57 2.63
CA GLN A 104 12.74 4.45 2.64
C GLN A 104 14.16 4.95 2.89
N PHE A 105 14.93 4.18 3.65
CA PHE A 105 16.35 4.47 3.89
C PHE A 105 17.22 3.41 3.21
N ASP A 106 18.24 3.87 2.48
CA ASP A 106 19.33 2.98 2.05
C ASP A 106 20.34 2.73 3.18
N ALA A 107 21.30 1.86 2.94
CA ALA A 107 22.36 1.52 3.90
C ALA A 107 23.30 2.71 4.21
N ARG A 108 23.27 3.78 3.39
CA ARG A 108 24.02 5.02 3.64
C ARG A 108 23.23 6.00 4.51
N GLY A 109 22.02 5.64 4.93
CA GLY A 109 21.13 6.52 5.67
C GLY A 109 20.49 7.62 4.82
N THR A 110 20.51 7.49 3.50
CA THR A 110 19.79 8.41 2.61
C THR A 110 18.31 8.07 2.65
N ALA A 111 17.47 9.04 2.97
CA ALA A 111 16.02 8.91 2.90
C ALA A 111 15.53 9.15 1.47
N PHE A 112 14.54 8.39 1.02
CA PHE A 112 13.88 8.50 -0.27
C PHE A 112 12.37 8.55 -0.07
N THR A 113 11.67 9.36 -0.87
CA THR A 113 10.20 9.34 -0.97
C THR A 113 9.75 9.79 -2.37
N LEU A 114 8.46 9.64 -2.66
CA LEU A 114 7.88 9.93 -3.97
C LEU A 114 6.89 11.09 -3.90
N LEU A 115 6.93 11.98 -4.88
CA LEU A 115 5.90 12.99 -5.08
C LEU A 115 5.11 12.66 -6.36
N ILE A 116 3.80 12.46 -6.22
CA ILE A 116 2.92 12.09 -7.33
C ILE A 116 2.08 13.32 -7.74
N PRO A 117 2.30 13.92 -8.91
CA PRO A 117 1.54 15.11 -9.34
C PRO A 117 0.05 14.79 -9.56
N ARG A 118 -0.82 15.74 -9.21
CA ARG A 118 -2.26 15.65 -9.43
C ARG A 118 -2.75 16.91 -10.13
N TYR A 119 -3.09 16.79 -11.41
CA TYR A 119 -3.47 17.92 -12.27
C TYR A 119 -2.44 19.07 -12.23
N SER A 120 -1.17 18.71 -12.18
CA SER A 120 -0.04 19.63 -12.03
C SER A 120 0.74 19.84 -13.30
N ASN A 121 1.33 21.02 -13.44
CA ASN A 121 2.30 21.35 -14.49
C ASN A 121 3.60 20.53 -14.44
N LEU A 122 3.88 19.83 -13.34
CA LEU A 122 5.03 18.91 -13.20
C LEU A 122 4.95 17.69 -14.15
N LYS A 123 3.73 17.26 -14.50
CA LYS A 123 3.39 16.16 -15.45
C LYS A 123 4.01 14.77 -15.19
N ARG A 124 4.98 14.63 -14.29
CA ARG A 124 5.69 13.38 -13.95
C ARG A 124 5.88 13.29 -12.44
N ALA A 125 5.84 12.07 -11.91
CA ALA A 125 6.25 11.78 -10.55
C ALA A 125 7.72 12.16 -10.35
N VAL A 126 8.07 12.44 -9.11
CA VAL A 126 9.42 12.86 -8.72
C VAL A 126 9.92 11.97 -7.59
N LEU A 127 11.15 11.48 -7.73
CA LEU A 127 11.91 10.93 -6.62
C LEU A 127 12.52 12.08 -5.83
N LEU A 128 12.22 12.12 -4.53
CA LEU A 128 12.90 12.99 -3.59
C LEU A 128 13.90 12.17 -2.78
N TRP A 129 15.11 12.69 -2.55
CA TRP A 129 16.06 12.09 -1.61
C TRP A 129 16.73 13.11 -0.68
N SER A 130 17.11 12.67 0.51
CA SER A 130 17.70 13.49 1.57
C SER A 130 18.83 12.76 2.29
N ARG A 131 19.94 13.45 2.54
CA ARG A 131 21.13 12.92 3.24
C ARG A 131 21.37 13.57 4.61
N ASP A 132 20.60 14.59 4.96
CA ASP A 132 20.68 15.32 6.23
C ASP A 132 19.55 14.91 7.18
N GLY A 133 19.11 13.66 7.03
CA GLY A 133 18.03 13.06 7.80
C GLY A 133 16.70 13.73 7.54
N CYS A 134 16.28 13.89 6.28
CA CYS A 134 14.98 14.42 5.86
C CYS A 134 14.79 15.94 6.03
N ARG A 135 15.86 16.74 6.25
CA ARG A 135 15.74 18.20 6.48
C ARG A 135 15.75 18.98 5.17
N SER A 136 16.58 18.58 4.22
CA SER A 136 16.59 19.12 2.86
C SER A 136 16.52 17.99 1.84
N TRP A 137 15.98 18.31 0.68
CA TRP A 137 15.70 17.33 -0.35
C TRP A 137 16.32 17.73 -1.68
N ARG A 138 16.72 16.72 -2.45
CA ARG A 138 17.02 16.79 -3.88
C ARG A 138 15.92 16.07 -4.65
N ALA A 139 15.79 16.38 -5.94
CA ALA A 139 14.71 15.86 -6.77
C ALA A 139 15.20 15.33 -8.12
N ALA A 140 14.55 14.28 -8.62
CA ALA A 140 14.74 13.75 -9.97
C ALA A 140 13.39 13.37 -10.59
N PRO A 141 13.09 13.83 -11.83
CA PRO A 141 11.85 13.46 -12.50
C PRO A 141 11.89 11.98 -12.85
N LEU A 142 10.77 11.27 -12.73
CA LEU A 142 10.60 9.87 -13.09
C LEU A 142 10.07 9.71 -14.53
N ALA A 143 9.96 8.47 -15.00
CA ALA A 143 9.51 8.19 -16.37
C ALA A 143 8.04 8.59 -16.62
N SER A 144 7.20 8.49 -15.58
CA SER A 144 5.74 8.61 -15.71
C SER A 144 5.11 9.47 -14.61
N ARG A 145 3.78 9.60 -14.64
CA ARG A 145 2.94 10.40 -13.74
C ARG A 145 2.77 9.84 -12.34
N ALA A 146 2.83 8.52 -12.20
CA ALA A 146 2.75 7.83 -10.92
C ALA A 146 3.90 6.85 -10.74
N ALA A 147 4.16 6.51 -9.49
CA ALA A 147 5.21 5.59 -9.12
C ALA A 147 4.92 4.91 -7.78
N THR A 148 5.54 3.75 -7.57
CA THR A 148 5.71 3.12 -6.26
C THR A 148 7.18 2.76 -6.08
N MET A 149 7.61 2.69 -4.82
CA MET A 149 8.99 2.39 -4.47
C MET A 149 9.07 1.03 -3.78
N GLU A 150 10.14 0.29 -4.04
CA GLU A 150 10.46 -0.91 -3.30
C GLU A 150 10.69 -0.56 -1.82
N LYS A 151 9.94 -1.23 -0.95
CA LYS A 151 10.05 -1.11 0.50
C LYS A 151 11.08 -2.10 1.00
N ALA A 152 11.89 -1.66 1.95
CA ALA A 152 12.84 -2.52 2.63
C ALA A 152 12.11 -3.67 3.38
N GLY A 153 12.55 -4.90 3.13
CA GLY A 153 12.24 -6.06 3.97
C GLY A 153 13.53 -6.72 4.49
N ALA A 154 13.41 -7.79 5.27
CA ALA A 154 14.53 -8.56 5.81
C ALA A 154 15.54 -9.03 4.75
N PHE A 155 15.07 -9.30 3.54
CA PHE A 155 15.85 -9.95 2.47
C PHE A 155 15.95 -9.13 1.19
N THR A 156 15.71 -7.83 1.27
CA THR A 156 15.86 -6.88 0.16
C THR A 156 17.23 -6.19 0.26
N ASP A 157 17.93 -6.06 -0.85
CA ASP A 157 19.21 -5.34 -0.88
C ASP A 157 18.98 -3.85 -0.62
N ARG A 158 19.70 -3.30 0.37
CA ARG A 158 19.64 -1.89 0.78
C ARG A 158 20.92 -1.13 0.46
N ALA A 159 21.88 -1.74 -0.24
CA ALA A 159 23.19 -1.13 -0.51
C ALA A 159 23.11 0.15 -1.37
N GLY A 160 21.99 0.35 -2.08
CA GLY A 160 21.78 1.51 -2.93
C GLY A 160 20.34 2.05 -2.86
N PRO A 161 20.05 3.03 -3.73
CA PRO A 161 18.71 3.60 -3.86
C PRO A 161 17.67 2.51 -4.16
N PRO A 162 16.44 2.65 -3.64
CA PRO A 162 15.40 1.67 -3.88
C PRO A 162 15.00 1.63 -5.36
N THR A 163 14.56 0.46 -5.82
CA THR A 163 13.96 0.30 -7.14
C THR A 163 12.64 1.06 -7.21
N ILE A 164 12.41 1.81 -8.30
CA ILE A 164 11.20 2.59 -8.52
C ILE A 164 10.48 2.06 -9.74
N VAL A 165 9.18 1.82 -9.57
CA VAL A 165 8.27 1.38 -10.62
C VAL A 165 7.38 2.56 -10.98
N SER A 166 7.52 3.08 -12.19
CA SER A 166 6.72 4.19 -12.72
C SER A 166 5.64 3.67 -13.67
N TYR A 167 4.43 4.24 -13.64
CA TYR A 167 3.31 3.82 -14.48
C TYR A 167 2.40 4.98 -14.85
N GLU A 168 1.63 4.84 -15.94
CA GLU A 168 0.77 5.91 -16.48
C GLU A 168 -0.60 6.02 -15.80
N THR A 169 -1.08 4.93 -15.19
CA THR A 169 -2.43 4.88 -14.60
C THR A 169 -2.49 5.66 -13.28
N HIS A 170 -3.04 6.88 -13.30
CA HIS A 170 -3.32 7.68 -12.11
C HIS A 170 -4.32 8.82 -12.39
N GLY A 171 -5.32 8.97 -11.52
CA GLY A 171 -6.39 9.95 -11.70
C GLY A 171 -7.14 9.72 -13.02
N GLY A 172 -7.30 10.77 -13.83
CA GLY A 172 -7.92 10.68 -15.15
C GLY A 172 -7.05 10.05 -16.25
N TYR A 173 -5.81 9.64 -15.95
CA TYR A 173 -4.90 9.04 -16.93
C TYR A 173 -4.89 7.52 -16.78
N THR A 174 -5.11 6.79 -17.87
CA THR A 174 -5.34 5.34 -17.88
C THR A 174 -4.38 4.59 -18.81
N GLY A 175 -3.17 5.12 -18.98
CA GLY A 175 -2.14 4.47 -19.79
C GLY A 175 -1.64 3.17 -19.17
N LYS A 176 -1.21 2.23 -20.02
CA LYS A 176 -0.85 0.86 -19.64
C LYS A 176 0.66 0.65 -19.53
N ARG A 177 1.47 1.68 -19.75
CA ARG A 177 2.93 1.52 -19.71
C ARG A 177 3.47 1.51 -18.29
N LEU A 178 4.50 0.68 -18.11
CA LEU A 178 5.22 0.43 -16.88
C LEU A 178 6.72 0.54 -17.14
N TRP A 179 7.45 1.26 -16.28
CA TRP A 179 8.89 1.43 -16.38
C TRP A 179 9.59 1.11 -15.06
N LEU A 180 10.85 0.71 -15.15
CA LEU A 180 11.80 0.75 -14.05
C LEU A 180 12.68 1.99 -14.14
N ASP A 181 12.63 2.81 -13.09
CA ASP A 181 13.53 3.94 -12.87
C ASP A 181 14.63 3.50 -11.90
N LEU A 182 15.86 3.37 -12.42
CA LEU A 182 17.00 2.87 -11.64
C LEU A 182 18.03 3.97 -11.41
N PHE A 183 18.46 4.10 -10.15
CA PHE A 183 19.46 5.07 -9.73
C PHE A 183 20.65 4.37 -9.08
N ARG A 184 21.80 5.04 -9.09
CA ARG A 184 23.00 4.61 -8.37
C ARG A 184 23.74 5.81 -7.80
N TRP A 185 24.58 5.55 -6.83
CA TRP A 185 25.52 6.53 -6.34
C TRP A 185 26.74 6.62 -7.25
N GLN A 186 27.12 7.84 -7.63
CA GLN A 186 28.40 8.17 -8.25
C GLN A 186 29.08 9.24 -7.40
N GLY A 187 29.98 8.81 -6.51
CA GLY A 187 30.43 9.64 -5.40
C GLY A 187 29.25 10.01 -4.50
N ASP A 188 29.04 11.31 -4.33
CA ASP A 188 27.96 11.91 -3.54
C ASP A 188 26.69 12.22 -4.34
N ALA A 189 26.73 12.07 -5.67
CA ALA A 189 25.61 12.34 -6.54
C ALA A 189 24.76 11.09 -6.78
N LEU A 190 23.44 11.26 -6.72
CA LEU A 190 22.48 10.27 -7.19
C LEU A 190 22.32 10.44 -8.70
N VAL A 191 22.74 9.46 -9.48
CA VAL A 191 22.64 9.49 -10.94
C VAL A 191 21.75 8.36 -11.44
N ARG A 192 21.06 8.60 -12.55
CA ARG A 192 20.34 7.53 -13.25
C ARG A 192 21.33 6.49 -13.73
N ARG A 193 21.01 5.21 -13.50
CA ARG A 193 21.85 4.09 -13.94
C ARG A 193 21.74 3.87 -15.45
N ALA A 194 20.55 4.13 -16.01
CA ALA A 194 20.25 4.14 -17.44
C ALA A 194 19.00 4.99 -17.70
N ALA A 195 18.63 5.14 -18.97
CA ALA A 195 17.30 5.60 -19.33
C ALA A 195 16.22 4.67 -18.70
N PRO A 196 15.00 5.18 -18.41
CA PRO A 196 13.93 4.35 -17.87
C PRO A 196 13.67 3.12 -18.75
N LEU A 197 13.66 1.94 -18.13
CA LEU A 197 13.52 0.67 -18.85
C LEU A 197 12.04 0.33 -18.98
N LEU A 198 11.52 0.24 -20.20
CA LEU A 198 10.13 -0.21 -20.43
C LEU A 198 9.99 -1.67 -19.99
N ALA A 199 9.17 -1.86 -18.96
CA ALA A 199 8.91 -3.15 -18.35
C ALA A 199 7.67 -3.83 -18.93
N ALA A 200 6.65 -3.04 -19.30
CA ALA A 200 5.43 -3.51 -19.95
C ALA A 200 4.74 -2.33 -20.66
N ASP A 201 3.98 -2.61 -21.71
CA ASP A 201 3.05 -1.69 -22.36
C ASP A 201 1.58 -2.11 -22.18
N ASP A 202 1.35 -3.16 -21.38
CA ASP A 202 0.07 -3.79 -21.08
C ASP A 202 -0.12 -3.99 -19.57
N SER A 203 0.32 -3.06 -18.72
CA SER A 203 0.13 -3.15 -17.27
C SER A 203 -1.20 -2.55 -16.80
N LEU A 204 -1.81 -3.17 -15.79
CA LEU A 204 -2.91 -2.63 -14.99
C LEU A 204 -2.45 -2.12 -13.62
N LEU A 205 -1.12 -2.05 -13.39
CA LEU A 205 -0.59 -1.56 -12.13
C LEU A 205 -1.06 -0.12 -11.93
N THR A 206 -1.65 0.13 -10.76
CA THR A 206 -2.10 1.45 -10.34
C THR A 206 -1.46 1.79 -8.98
N GLY A 207 -1.87 2.92 -8.40
CA GLY A 207 -1.50 3.29 -7.03
C GLY A 207 -1.78 2.19 -6.03
N ASN A 208 -1.15 2.28 -4.86
CA ASN A 208 -1.42 1.41 -3.73
C ASN A 208 -2.83 1.72 -3.23
N HIS A 209 -3.85 1.16 -3.91
CA HIS A 209 -5.26 1.49 -3.72
C HIS A 209 -5.57 1.50 -2.23
N SER A 210 -5.36 0.38 -1.57
CA SER A 210 -5.53 0.24 -0.13
C SER A 210 -4.43 -0.59 0.54
N GLY A 211 -3.83 -1.53 -0.20
CA GLY A 211 -2.71 -2.34 0.27
C GLY A 211 -1.41 -1.80 -0.29
N GLY A 212 -0.32 -1.92 0.46
CA GLY A 212 0.99 -1.40 0.08
C GLY A 212 2.09 -2.46 0.00
N GLY A 213 1.85 -3.58 -0.69
CA GLY A 213 2.90 -4.56 -1.00
C GLY A 213 4.01 -4.00 -1.91
N ASN A 214 5.08 -4.78 -2.08
CA ASN A 214 6.11 -4.49 -3.07
C ASN A 214 5.72 -5.10 -4.42
N SER A 215 5.85 -4.33 -5.51
CA SER A 215 5.81 -4.89 -6.88
C SER A 215 7.18 -5.38 -7.35
N THR A 216 8.26 -5.05 -6.63
CA THR A 216 9.61 -5.50 -6.96
C THR A 216 10.32 -6.14 -5.78
N TRP A 217 11.28 -6.99 -6.08
CA TRP A 217 12.33 -7.40 -5.15
C TRP A 217 13.69 -7.20 -5.80
N THR A 218 14.59 -6.51 -5.10
CA THR A 218 15.98 -6.31 -5.50
C THR A 218 16.93 -7.10 -4.61
N GLY A 219 17.85 -7.82 -5.22
CA GLY A 219 18.93 -8.52 -4.52
C GLY A 219 19.71 -9.44 -5.44
N GLN A 220 20.89 -9.90 -5.01
CA GLN A 220 21.72 -10.85 -5.79
C GLN A 220 22.01 -10.38 -7.24
N GLY A 221 22.18 -9.08 -7.45
CA GLY A 221 22.50 -8.49 -8.76
C GLY A 221 21.33 -8.47 -9.75
N ARG A 222 20.09 -8.51 -9.27
CA ARG A 222 18.87 -8.59 -10.10
C ARG A 222 17.70 -7.84 -9.47
N ILE A 223 16.73 -7.52 -10.32
CA ILE A 223 15.41 -7.03 -9.92
C ILE A 223 14.38 -8.00 -10.47
N VAL A 224 13.47 -8.47 -9.61
CA VAL A 224 12.26 -9.18 -10.03
C VAL A 224 11.08 -8.25 -9.88
N LEU A 225 10.33 -8.05 -10.96
CA LEU A 225 9.13 -7.25 -11.01
C LEU A 225 7.91 -8.16 -11.19
N VAL A 226 6.85 -7.94 -10.42
CA VAL A 226 5.53 -8.56 -10.60
C VAL A 226 4.47 -7.48 -10.83
N TYR A 227 3.55 -7.72 -11.76
CA TYR A 227 2.49 -6.76 -12.08
C TYR A 227 1.27 -7.47 -12.69
N PRO A 228 0.07 -6.87 -12.59
CA PRO A 228 -1.11 -7.36 -13.29
C PRO A 228 -1.06 -6.93 -14.77
N ALA A 229 -1.19 -7.90 -15.68
CA ALA A 229 -1.24 -7.66 -17.11
C ALA A 229 -2.68 -7.36 -17.57
N ALA A 230 -2.81 -6.45 -18.52
CA ALA A 230 -4.04 -5.95 -19.14
C ALA A 230 -4.55 -6.92 -20.22
N THR A 231 -4.68 -8.20 -19.85
CA THR A 231 -5.13 -9.27 -20.75
C THR A 231 -6.65 -9.32 -20.86
N ALA A 232 -7.21 -9.67 -22.02
CA ALA A 232 -8.64 -9.96 -22.08
C ALA A 232 -8.93 -11.23 -21.25
N GLY A 233 -9.88 -11.15 -20.32
CA GLY A 233 -10.23 -12.28 -19.45
C GLY A 233 -11.55 -12.04 -18.74
N LYS A 234 -12.32 -13.11 -18.55
CA LYS A 234 -13.61 -13.05 -17.85
C LYS A 234 -13.47 -13.14 -16.33
N GLN A 235 -12.32 -13.60 -15.83
CA GLN A 235 -12.09 -13.86 -14.41
C GLN A 235 -10.69 -13.39 -13.98
N GLY A 236 -10.62 -12.42 -13.06
CA GLY A 236 -9.44 -11.93 -12.36
C GLY A 236 -8.30 -11.40 -13.23
N ALA A 237 -7.40 -10.61 -12.64
CA ALA A 237 -6.18 -10.19 -13.32
C ALA A 237 -5.18 -11.35 -13.48
N LEU A 238 -4.50 -11.42 -14.62
CA LEU A 238 -3.32 -12.26 -14.80
C LEU A 238 -2.11 -11.54 -14.20
N ILE A 239 -1.42 -12.17 -13.26
CA ILE A 239 -0.16 -11.68 -12.73
C ILE A 239 0.99 -12.29 -13.52
N VAL A 240 1.92 -11.45 -13.94
CA VAL A 240 3.14 -11.83 -14.64
C VAL A 240 4.37 -11.36 -13.85
N SER A 241 5.50 -12.00 -14.09
CA SER A 241 6.80 -11.64 -13.55
C SER A 241 7.81 -11.35 -14.65
N ARG A 242 8.72 -10.40 -14.41
CA ARG A 242 9.86 -10.10 -15.29
C ARG A 242 11.12 -9.92 -14.46
N GLU A 243 12.25 -10.40 -14.97
CA GLU A 243 13.54 -10.36 -14.27
C GLU A 243 14.55 -9.52 -15.05
N LEU A 244 15.17 -8.56 -14.38
CA LEU A 244 16.22 -7.70 -14.91
C LEU A 244 17.57 -8.09 -14.29
N ASP A 245 18.58 -8.32 -15.13
CA ASP A 245 19.96 -8.44 -14.70
C ASP A 245 20.55 -7.03 -14.49
N LEU A 246 21.00 -6.71 -13.27
CA LEU A 246 21.48 -5.36 -12.96
C LEU A 246 22.83 -5.06 -13.62
N ARG A 247 23.67 -6.07 -13.90
CA ARG A 247 24.99 -5.86 -14.50
C ARG A 247 24.86 -5.41 -15.95
N THR A 248 23.98 -6.07 -16.70
CA THR A 248 23.77 -5.82 -18.13
C THR A 248 22.65 -4.83 -18.42
N LEU A 249 21.75 -4.61 -17.44
CA LEU A 249 20.52 -3.82 -17.60
C LEU A 249 19.61 -4.36 -18.71
N ALA A 250 19.69 -5.67 -18.95
CA ALA A 250 18.84 -6.38 -19.89
C ALA A 250 17.83 -7.26 -19.15
N TRP A 251 16.64 -7.39 -19.75
CA TRP A 251 15.64 -8.35 -19.29
C TRP A 251 16.14 -9.75 -19.59
N ALA A 252 16.19 -10.60 -18.57
CA ALA A 252 16.73 -11.95 -18.70
C ALA A 252 15.86 -12.86 -19.59
N ALA A 253 14.56 -12.58 -19.66
CA ALA A 253 13.58 -13.27 -20.49
C ALA A 253 12.35 -12.37 -20.74
N PRO A 254 11.44 -12.74 -21.67
CA PRO A 254 10.09 -12.19 -21.73
C PRO A 254 9.34 -12.33 -20.38
N ALA A 255 8.28 -11.54 -20.20
CA ALA A 255 7.43 -11.67 -19.02
C ALA A 255 6.79 -13.08 -18.98
N ALA A 256 6.80 -13.70 -17.81
CA ALA A 256 6.28 -15.05 -17.59
C ALA A 256 5.06 -15.02 -16.67
N PRO A 257 4.03 -15.84 -16.91
CA PRO A 257 2.87 -15.91 -16.03
C PRO A 257 3.26 -16.46 -14.65
N VAL A 258 2.77 -15.78 -13.61
CA VAL A 258 2.81 -16.26 -12.22
C VAL A 258 1.55 -17.06 -11.93
N GLY A 259 0.39 -16.44 -12.16
CA GLY A 259 -0.91 -17.00 -11.88
C GLY A 259 -2.02 -15.96 -12.03
N ARG A 260 -3.27 -16.40 -11.95
CA ARG A 260 -4.45 -15.55 -12.10
C ARG A 260 -5.16 -15.37 -10.75
N SER A 261 -5.63 -14.14 -10.51
CA SER A 261 -6.49 -13.81 -9.37
C SER A 261 -7.75 -14.68 -9.36
N THR A 262 -8.31 -14.87 -8.17
CA THR A 262 -9.55 -15.62 -7.94
C THR A 262 -10.80 -14.74 -8.05
N THR A 263 -10.63 -13.42 -8.22
CA THR A 263 -11.74 -12.46 -8.42
C THR A 263 -12.69 -12.95 -9.50
N ALA A 264 -14.00 -13.00 -9.18
CA ALA A 264 -15.00 -13.58 -10.06
C ALA A 264 -15.23 -12.78 -11.36
N GLY A 265 -15.09 -11.46 -11.29
CA GLY A 265 -15.25 -10.55 -12.43
C GLY A 265 -14.04 -10.49 -13.35
N ALA A 266 -14.11 -9.63 -14.38
CA ALA A 266 -12.99 -9.36 -15.28
C ALA A 266 -11.78 -8.77 -14.53
N ASN A 267 -10.73 -8.40 -15.26
CA ASN A 267 -9.56 -7.77 -14.67
C ASN A 267 -9.95 -6.61 -13.74
N ASP A 268 -9.46 -6.70 -12.52
CA ASP A 268 -9.80 -5.79 -11.45
C ASP A 268 -8.51 -5.13 -10.93
N ASN A 269 -8.52 -3.80 -10.78
CA ASN A 269 -7.38 -3.02 -10.31
C ASN A 269 -7.07 -3.22 -8.81
N HIS A 270 -7.90 -3.98 -8.10
CA HIS A 270 -7.65 -4.42 -6.73
C HIS A 270 -6.86 -5.73 -6.64
N ASP A 271 -6.68 -6.44 -7.78
CA ASP A 271 -5.90 -7.68 -7.88
C ASP A 271 -4.37 -7.43 -7.91
N LEU A 272 -3.89 -6.43 -7.16
CA LEU A 272 -2.48 -6.04 -7.18
C LEU A 272 -1.62 -7.11 -6.50
N PRO A 273 -0.51 -7.56 -7.13
CA PRO A 273 0.38 -8.55 -6.53
C PRO A 273 1.33 -7.93 -5.51
N ALA A 274 1.88 -8.77 -4.65
CA ALA A 274 3.00 -8.40 -3.78
C ALA A 274 4.09 -9.48 -3.81
N ILE A 275 5.36 -9.07 -3.91
CA ILE A 275 6.52 -9.98 -3.92
C ILE A 275 7.41 -9.78 -2.69
N ALA A 276 7.99 -10.88 -2.20
CA ALA A 276 9.01 -10.89 -1.16
C ALA A 276 9.96 -12.07 -1.35
N ARG A 277 11.01 -12.16 -0.53
CA ARG A 277 11.96 -13.27 -0.50
C ARG A 277 11.91 -13.99 0.85
N LEU A 278 12.02 -15.31 0.84
CA LEU A 278 12.14 -16.16 2.02
C LEU A 278 13.61 -16.32 2.47
N PRO A 279 13.87 -16.76 3.71
CA PRO A 279 15.24 -17.08 4.17
C PRO A 279 15.95 -18.12 3.29
N SER A 280 15.22 -19.08 2.74
CA SER A 280 15.71 -20.08 1.78
C SER A 280 16.24 -19.49 0.46
N GLY A 281 15.99 -18.20 0.25
CA GLY A 281 16.29 -17.47 -0.96
C GLY A 281 15.27 -17.60 -2.07
N ARG A 282 14.24 -18.43 -1.91
CA ARG A 282 13.11 -18.50 -2.84
C ARG A 282 12.27 -17.23 -2.75
N LEU A 283 11.72 -16.81 -3.88
CA LEU A 283 10.82 -15.69 -3.98
C LEU A 283 9.41 -16.18 -3.76
N ILE A 284 8.60 -15.39 -3.06
CA ILE A 284 7.16 -15.61 -2.97
C ILE A 284 6.42 -14.44 -3.60
N THR A 285 5.30 -14.74 -4.25
CA THR A 285 4.37 -13.73 -4.74
C THR A 285 2.97 -14.08 -4.23
N VAL A 286 2.33 -13.10 -3.59
CA VAL A 286 0.90 -13.16 -3.30
C VAL A 286 0.19 -12.49 -4.46
N VAL A 287 -0.70 -13.24 -5.12
CA VAL A 287 -1.65 -12.69 -6.09
C VAL A 287 -2.84 -12.15 -5.30
N GLY A 288 -3.02 -10.83 -5.36
CA GLY A 288 -4.17 -10.13 -4.77
C GLY A 288 -5.49 -10.55 -5.39
N ALA A 289 -6.58 -10.11 -4.77
CA ALA A 289 -7.95 -10.41 -5.17
C ALA A 289 -8.90 -9.29 -4.74
N HIS A 290 -10.13 -9.29 -5.26
CA HIS A 290 -11.23 -8.42 -4.88
C HIS A 290 -12.40 -9.28 -4.43
N HIS A 291 -12.73 -9.22 -3.13
CA HIS A 291 -13.73 -10.08 -2.49
C HIS A 291 -13.53 -11.57 -2.79
N ALA A 292 -12.28 -12.03 -2.75
CA ALA A 292 -11.93 -13.42 -3.05
C ALA A 292 -10.60 -13.85 -2.40
N GLN A 293 -10.28 -15.12 -2.56
CA GLN A 293 -9.19 -15.79 -1.87
C GLN A 293 -7.83 -15.47 -2.51
N PHE A 294 -6.89 -14.90 -1.76
CA PHE A 294 -5.52 -14.74 -2.25
C PHE A 294 -4.85 -16.09 -2.51
N ARG A 295 -3.90 -16.07 -3.46
CA ARG A 295 -3.03 -17.21 -3.79
C ARG A 295 -1.57 -16.84 -3.57
N LEU A 296 -0.82 -17.76 -2.98
CA LEU A 296 0.63 -17.67 -2.81
C LEU A 296 1.32 -18.57 -3.85
N PHE A 297 2.32 -18.02 -4.52
CA PHE A 297 3.22 -18.75 -5.41
C PHE A 297 4.64 -18.63 -4.89
N GLU A 298 5.43 -19.69 -5.05
CA GLU A 298 6.84 -19.73 -4.67
C GLU A 298 7.68 -20.07 -5.90
N SER A 299 8.80 -19.36 -6.10
CA SER A 299 9.68 -19.59 -7.24
C SER A 299 10.33 -20.96 -7.15
N ARG A 300 10.48 -21.69 -8.27
CA ARG A 300 11.01 -23.07 -8.21
C ARG A 300 12.45 -23.13 -7.69
N LYS A 301 13.28 -22.14 -8.02
CA LYS A 301 14.65 -21.96 -7.51
C LYS A 301 14.79 -20.66 -6.72
N ALA A 302 15.83 -20.59 -5.89
CA ALA A 302 16.18 -19.39 -5.14
C ALA A 302 16.58 -18.23 -6.06
N GLY A 303 16.14 -17.02 -5.72
CA GLY A 303 16.58 -15.77 -6.34
C GLY A 303 16.18 -15.55 -7.80
N THR A 304 15.36 -16.41 -8.41
CA THR A 304 15.00 -16.26 -9.82
C THR A 304 13.59 -16.70 -10.13
N THR A 305 12.99 -16.03 -11.11
CA THR A 305 11.69 -16.39 -11.68
C THR A 305 11.83 -17.22 -12.97
N LEU A 306 13.04 -17.32 -13.53
CA LEU A 306 13.32 -18.03 -14.79
C LEU A 306 13.05 -19.53 -14.70
N SER A 307 13.13 -20.10 -13.50
CA SER A 307 12.75 -21.50 -13.24
C SER A 307 11.24 -21.74 -13.18
N GLY A 308 10.44 -20.68 -13.34
CA GLY A 308 8.99 -20.71 -13.16
C GLY A 308 8.57 -20.72 -11.70
N TRP A 309 7.25 -20.86 -11.51
CA TRP A 309 6.58 -20.84 -10.22
C TRP A 309 6.05 -22.24 -9.86
N GLY A 310 5.96 -22.52 -8.56
CA GLY A 310 5.28 -23.70 -8.03
C GLY A 310 3.76 -23.62 -8.21
N ALA A 311 3.05 -24.68 -7.78
CA ALA A 311 1.60 -24.68 -7.75
C ALA A 311 1.05 -23.59 -6.81
N PRO A 312 -0.13 -23.01 -7.12
CA PRO A 312 -0.76 -22.04 -6.24
C PRO A 312 -1.10 -22.67 -4.89
N GLN A 313 -0.82 -21.96 -3.81
CA GLN A 313 -1.25 -22.32 -2.46
C GLN A 313 -2.32 -21.32 -2.00
N PRO A 314 -3.44 -21.76 -1.42
CA PRO A 314 -4.37 -20.84 -0.80
C PRO A 314 -3.71 -20.14 0.40
N VAL A 315 -4.06 -18.87 0.62
CA VAL A 315 -3.67 -18.11 1.82
C VAL A 315 -4.80 -18.21 2.85
N GLY A 316 -4.55 -18.56 4.11
CA GLY A 316 -5.65 -18.79 5.05
C GLY A 316 -6.23 -20.21 4.95
N ASP A 317 -7.52 -20.37 5.24
CA ASP A 317 -8.22 -21.67 5.26
C ASP A 317 -9.53 -21.60 4.45
N PRO A 318 -9.47 -21.80 3.12
CA PRO A 318 -10.65 -21.66 2.25
C PRO A 318 -11.75 -22.68 2.55
N ALA A 319 -11.44 -23.79 3.22
CA ALA A 319 -12.43 -24.80 3.58
C ALA A 319 -13.47 -24.28 4.60
N ARG A 320 -13.19 -23.16 5.28
CA ARG A 320 -14.10 -22.54 6.25
C ARG A 320 -15.14 -21.59 5.64
N GLY A 321 -15.14 -21.40 4.32
CA GLY A 321 -16.16 -20.63 3.59
C GLY A 321 -15.89 -19.11 3.50
N GLY A 322 -16.83 -18.39 2.87
CA GLY A 322 -16.64 -17.01 2.35
C GLY A 322 -16.14 -15.98 3.37
N ALA A 323 -16.68 -15.95 4.59
CA ALA A 323 -16.24 -15.02 5.65
C ALA A 323 -14.75 -15.15 6.03
N PHE A 324 -14.11 -16.26 5.64
CA PHE A 324 -12.69 -16.53 5.87
C PHE A 324 -11.93 -16.79 4.56
N ALA A 325 -12.49 -16.37 3.43
CA ALA A 325 -11.91 -16.57 2.11
C ALA A 325 -12.02 -15.31 1.20
N GLU A 326 -12.62 -14.22 1.67
CA GLU A 326 -12.87 -13.02 0.88
C GLU A 326 -12.00 -11.86 1.36
N TYR A 327 -10.88 -11.66 0.64
CA TYR A 327 -9.87 -10.66 0.97
C TYR A 327 -9.71 -9.62 -0.15
N SER A 328 -9.19 -8.47 0.21
CA SER A 328 -8.73 -7.46 -0.74
C SER A 328 -7.54 -6.69 -0.20
N TYR A 329 -6.76 -6.10 -1.11
CA TYR A 329 -5.71 -5.13 -0.78
C TYR A 329 -4.52 -5.73 -0.01
N THR A 330 -3.72 -6.54 -0.69
CA THR A 330 -2.58 -7.22 -0.07
C THR A 330 -1.48 -6.25 0.37
N SER A 331 -1.08 -6.33 1.65
CA SER A 331 0.21 -5.84 2.15
C SER A 331 1.02 -7.03 2.66
N LEU A 332 2.21 -7.25 2.10
CA LEU A 332 3.05 -8.43 2.37
C LEU A 332 4.37 -8.04 3.02
N ASN A 333 4.76 -8.77 4.06
CA ASN A 333 6.11 -8.78 4.61
C ASN A 333 6.54 -10.23 4.92
N VAL A 334 7.84 -10.49 4.84
CA VAL A 334 8.47 -11.71 5.36
C VAL A 334 9.48 -11.30 6.42
N ALA A 335 9.20 -11.69 7.66
CA ALA A 335 10.10 -11.41 8.78
C ALA A 335 11.39 -12.23 8.69
N ARG A 336 12.39 -11.87 9.49
CA ARG A 336 13.72 -12.51 9.50
C ARG A 336 13.69 -14.01 9.78
N ASP A 337 12.76 -14.46 10.61
CA ASP A 337 12.55 -15.87 10.92
C ASP A 337 11.85 -16.63 9.77
N GLY A 338 11.48 -15.95 8.69
CA GLY A 338 10.74 -16.50 7.56
C GLY A 338 9.23 -16.53 7.75
N THR A 339 8.70 -15.95 8.84
CA THR A 339 7.26 -15.77 9.02
C THR A 339 6.72 -14.86 7.92
N ILE A 340 5.72 -15.36 7.18
CA ILE A 340 4.98 -14.58 6.19
C ILE A 340 3.85 -13.86 6.91
N ASN A 341 3.80 -12.53 6.74
CA ASN A 341 2.75 -11.66 7.26
C ASN A 341 2.01 -11.01 6.09
N ILE A 342 0.70 -11.23 6.02
CA ILE A 342 -0.19 -10.57 5.05
C ILE A 342 -1.23 -9.79 5.84
N VAL A 343 -1.30 -8.48 5.62
CA VAL A 343 -2.37 -7.64 6.16
C VAL A 343 -3.28 -7.23 5.02
N ALA A 344 -4.58 -7.41 5.21
CA ALA A 344 -5.58 -7.21 4.17
C ALA A 344 -6.92 -6.79 4.76
N ARG A 345 -7.79 -6.26 3.89
CA ARG A 345 -9.20 -6.10 4.21
C ARG A 345 -9.87 -7.47 4.07
N ALA A 346 -10.64 -7.89 5.07
CA ALA A 346 -11.54 -9.02 4.98
C ALA A 346 -12.99 -8.55 4.92
N GLU A 347 -13.83 -9.26 4.18
CA GLU A 347 -15.28 -9.14 4.31
C GLU A 347 -15.72 -9.92 5.55
N GLY A 348 -15.91 -9.18 6.64
CA GLY A 348 -16.32 -9.71 7.93
C GLY A 348 -17.80 -10.07 7.96
N ARG A 349 -18.23 -10.70 9.06
CA ARG A 349 -19.63 -11.10 9.24
C ARG A 349 -20.53 -9.88 9.32
N GLY A 350 -21.70 -9.95 8.67
CA GLY A 350 -22.72 -8.90 8.76
C GLY A 350 -22.42 -7.64 7.94
N GLY A 351 -21.57 -7.73 6.91
CA GLY A 351 -21.27 -6.60 6.01
C GLY A 351 -20.30 -5.57 6.61
N HIS A 352 -19.46 -6.01 7.55
CA HIS A 352 -18.31 -5.26 8.05
C HIS A 352 -17.09 -5.53 7.18
N TYR A 353 -16.23 -4.52 7.00
CA TYR A 353 -14.97 -4.68 6.29
C TYR A 353 -13.85 -4.52 7.30
N ASP A 354 -13.33 -5.64 7.79
CA ASP A 354 -12.32 -5.69 8.85
C ASP A 354 -10.91 -5.55 8.29
N LEU A 355 -9.99 -5.02 9.08
CA LEU A 355 -8.56 -5.15 8.82
C LEU A 355 -8.07 -6.39 9.55
N VAL A 356 -7.48 -7.34 8.81
CA VAL A 356 -7.03 -8.62 9.36
C VAL A 356 -5.59 -8.91 8.99
N GLN A 357 -4.97 -9.79 9.78
CA GLN A 357 -3.65 -10.35 9.51
C GLN A 357 -3.73 -11.86 9.31
N LEU A 358 -3.21 -12.33 8.19
CA LEU A 358 -2.88 -13.73 7.94
C LEU A 358 -1.39 -13.93 8.21
N ARG A 359 -1.04 -14.98 8.94
CA ARG A 359 0.33 -15.25 9.37
C ARG A 359 0.66 -16.72 9.15
N ARG A 360 1.80 -17.01 8.54
CA ARG A 360 2.31 -18.38 8.39
C ARG A 360 3.77 -18.44 8.77
N ARG A 361 4.09 -19.19 9.82
CA ARG A 361 5.48 -19.53 10.19
C ARG A 361 6.09 -20.45 9.13
N PRO A 362 7.43 -20.54 9.00
CA PRO A 362 8.06 -21.52 8.11
C PRO A 362 7.52 -22.93 8.35
N ASN A 363 7.09 -23.61 7.29
CA ASN A 363 6.49 -24.95 7.32
C ASN A 363 5.23 -25.08 8.22
N GLY A 364 4.65 -23.96 8.66
CA GLY A 364 3.50 -23.92 9.53
C GLY A 364 2.16 -23.80 8.81
N SER A 365 1.09 -23.84 9.59
CA SER A 365 -0.27 -23.54 9.13
C SER A 365 -0.53 -22.03 9.02
N TRP A 366 -1.55 -21.66 8.25
CA TRP A 366 -2.15 -20.32 8.29
C TRP A 366 -3.05 -20.10 9.50
N LEU A 367 -3.41 -21.17 10.21
CA LEU A 367 -4.22 -21.08 11.41
C LEU A 367 -3.42 -20.50 12.58
N TRP A 368 -4.02 -19.53 13.25
CA TRP A 368 -3.59 -19.02 14.54
C TRP A 368 -3.79 -20.08 15.65
N PRO A 369 -3.15 -19.93 16.82
CA PRO A 369 -3.29 -20.89 17.93
C PRO A 369 -4.73 -21.12 18.41
N ASP A 370 -5.60 -20.13 18.24
CA ASP A 370 -7.05 -20.22 18.52
C ASP A 370 -7.84 -20.90 17.39
N GLY A 371 -7.15 -21.40 16.37
CA GLY A 371 -7.71 -22.06 15.21
C GLY A 371 -8.32 -21.11 14.19
N GLN A 372 -8.20 -19.78 14.30
CA GLN A 372 -8.72 -18.84 13.29
C GLN A 372 -7.74 -18.69 12.12
N PRO A 373 -8.21 -18.51 10.87
CA PRO A 373 -7.33 -18.35 9.70
C PRO A 373 -6.71 -16.95 9.59
N HIS A 374 -7.24 -15.99 10.35
CA HIS A 374 -6.68 -14.64 10.47
C HIS A 374 -6.90 -14.11 11.88
N ARG A 375 -6.15 -13.06 12.23
CA ARG A 375 -6.37 -12.25 13.42
C ARG A 375 -7.02 -10.93 13.02
N LEU A 376 -8.05 -10.52 13.76
CA LEU A 376 -8.65 -9.19 13.64
C LEU A 376 -7.67 -8.13 14.16
N ILE A 377 -7.30 -7.17 13.31
CA ILE A 377 -6.46 -6.03 13.68
C ILE A 377 -7.33 -4.84 14.08
N ALA A 378 -8.26 -4.46 13.22
CA ALA A 378 -9.18 -3.36 13.46
C ALA A 378 -10.56 -3.67 12.88
N ALA A 379 -11.60 -3.27 13.61
CA ALA A 379 -13.00 -3.48 13.26
C ALA A 379 -13.74 -2.14 13.17
N PRO A 380 -14.47 -1.85 12.08
CA PRO A 380 -15.27 -0.65 11.98
C PRO A 380 -16.47 -0.70 12.93
N LYS A 381 -16.89 0.45 13.46
CA LYS A 381 -18.13 0.55 14.28
C LYS A 381 -19.41 0.57 13.46
N ARG A 382 -19.29 0.61 12.13
CA ARG A 382 -20.42 0.70 11.20
C ARG A 382 -20.38 -0.42 10.18
N HIS A 383 -21.57 -0.81 9.76
CA HIS A 383 -21.78 -1.69 8.62
C HIS A 383 -21.65 -0.92 7.30
N ALA A 384 -21.47 -1.66 6.20
CA ALA A 384 -21.24 -1.18 4.83
C ALA A 384 -19.79 -0.81 4.52
N TYR A 385 -19.57 -0.45 3.24
CA TYR A 385 -18.24 -0.38 2.64
C TYR A 385 -17.24 0.45 3.44
N ALA A 386 -16.15 -0.17 3.87
CA ALA A 386 -14.98 0.54 4.31
C ALA A 386 -13.73 0.06 3.58
N ALA A 387 -12.79 0.97 3.45
CA ALA A 387 -11.44 0.65 3.02
C ALA A 387 -10.46 0.96 4.13
N TRP A 388 -9.50 0.06 4.29
CA TRP A 388 -8.30 0.29 5.07
C TRP A 388 -7.18 0.69 4.13
N ARG A 389 -6.34 1.64 4.52
CA ARG A 389 -5.15 2.06 3.77
C ARG A 389 -3.92 1.54 4.50
N GLN A 390 -3.67 0.23 4.40
CA GLN A 390 -2.69 -0.49 5.21
C GLN A 390 -1.35 -0.71 4.49
N ARG A 391 -0.28 -0.67 5.27
CA ARG A 391 1.09 -0.95 4.84
C ARG A 391 1.86 -1.59 5.98
N VAL A 392 2.59 -2.65 5.66
CA VAL A 392 3.58 -3.24 6.56
C VAL A 392 4.96 -2.88 6.06
N SER A 393 5.81 -2.42 6.96
CA SER A 393 7.23 -2.11 6.71
C SER A 393 8.09 -2.71 7.81
N GLU A 394 9.38 -2.89 7.53
CA GLU A 394 10.32 -3.51 8.47
C GLU A 394 11.58 -2.65 8.64
N ALA A 395 11.90 -2.35 9.90
CA ALA A 395 13.13 -1.64 10.25
C ALA A 395 14.38 -2.53 10.13
N PRO A 396 15.59 -1.92 10.11
CA PRO A 396 16.85 -2.66 10.05
C PRO A 396 17.12 -3.63 11.21
N ASP A 397 16.38 -3.56 12.31
CA ASP A 397 16.46 -4.48 13.46
C ASP A 397 15.47 -5.67 13.34
N GLY A 398 14.54 -5.63 12.38
CA GLY A 398 13.47 -6.62 12.22
C GLY A 398 12.14 -6.22 12.84
N THR A 399 12.06 -5.05 13.49
CA THR A 399 10.79 -4.51 14.01
C THR A 399 9.83 -4.24 12.84
N LEU A 400 8.62 -4.75 12.95
CA LEU A 400 7.55 -4.52 11.97
C LEU A 400 6.70 -3.33 12.39
N TYR A 401 6.33 -2.52 11.41
CA TYR A 401 5.38 -1.42 11.58
C TYR A 401 4.19 -1.64 10.65
N LEU A 402 2.99 -1.68 11.23
CA LEU A 402 1.73 -1.71 10.51
C LEU A 402 1.07 -0.33 10.58
N PHE A 403 1.22 0.43 9.51
CA PHE A 403 0.50 1.68 9.30
C PHE A 403 -0.85 1.37 8.66
N PHE A 404 -1.92 1.96 9.17
CA PHE A 404 -3.23 1.89 8.53
C PHE A 404 -4.08 3.13 8.80
N SER A 405 -5.05 3.35 7.92
CA SER A 405 -6.05 4.39 8.09
C SER A 405 -7.41 3.93 7.58
N TYR A 406 -8.48 4.48 8.15
CA TYR A 406 -9.84 4.05 7.94
C TYR A 406 -10.62 5.02 7.05
N PHE A 407 -11.24 4.50 5.98
CA PHE A 407 -12.02 5.28 5.02
C PHE A 407 -13.47 4.74 4.96
N PRO A 408 -14.41 5.33 5.72
CA PRO A 408 -15.81 4.92 5.73
C PRO A 408 -16.58 5.54 4.56
N ASN A 409 -16.77 4.82 3.45
CA ASN A 409 -17.52 5.33 2.29
C ASN A 409 -18.88 4.62 2.15
N ARG A 410 -19.60 4.78 1.03
CA ARG A 410 -20.96 4.24 0.88
C ARG A 410 -21.84 4.67 2.07
N LEU A 411 -22.00 5.98 2.21
CA LEU A 411 -22.71 6.61 3.33
C LEU A 411 -24.20 6.69 3.03
N SER A 412 -25.03 6.40 4.03
CA SER A 412 -26.44 6.79 4.03
C SER A 412 -26.58 8.32 4.07
N PRO A 413 -27.76 8.90 3.77
CA PRO A 413 -27.97 10.34 3.85
C PRO A 413 -27.69 10.94 5.24
N VAL A 414 -28.04 10.23 6.31
CA VAL A 414 -27.76 10.63 7.70
C VAL A 414 -26.26 10.66 7.95
N GLU A 415 -25.56 9.59 7.55
CA GLU A 415 -24.11 9.50 7.71
C GLU A 415 -23.36 10.58 6.92
N ALA A 416 -23.76 10.81 5.66
CA ALA A 416 -23.17 11.84 4.81
C ALA A 416 -23.37 13.25 5.40
N THR A 417 -24.50 13.49 6.08
CA THR A 417 -24.78 14.76 6.77
C THR A 417 -23.88 14.93 7.99
N ALA A 418 -23.74 13.88 8.82
CA ALA A 418 -22.85 13.87 9.97
C ALA A 418 -21.37 14.09 9.57
N MET A 419 -20.96 13.51 8.44
CA MET A 419 -19.61 13.68 7.87
C MET A 419 -19.45 14.97 7.05
N LYS A 420 -20.50 15.81 6.92
CA LYS A 420 -20.51 17.07 6.17
C LYS A 420 -20.19 16.93 4.67
N VAL A 421 -20.46 15.76 4.08
CA VAL A 421 -20.26 15.47 2.65
C VAL A 421 -21.58 15.31 1.88
N ALA A 422 -22.73 15.36 2.55
CA ALA A 422 -24.05 15.22 1.91
C ALA A 422 -24.29 16.22 0.75
N ARG A 423 -23.61 17.37 0.75
CA ARG A 423 -23.71 18.39 -0.30
C ARG A 423 -22.61 18.30 -1.37
N SER A 424 -21.72 17.30 -1.31
CA SER A 424 -20.72 17.13 -2.37
C SER A 424 -21.41 16.88 -3.71
N GLY A 425 -21.02 17.66 -4.73
CA GLY A 425 -21.49 17.49 -6.09
C GLY A 425 -20.94 16.24 -6.76
N ALA A 426 -19.85 15.67 -6.23
CA ALA A 426 -19.31 14.40 -6.66
C ALA A 426 -19.84 13.30 -5.72
N ARG A 427 -20.92 12.62 -6.11
CA ARG A 427 -21.38 11.42 -5.42
C ARG A 427 -22.00 10.44 -6.40
N ASP A 428 -21.86 9.16 -6.10
CA ASP A 428 -22.51 8.08 -6.86
C ASP A 428 -23.53 7.37 -5.96
N CYS A 429 -24.81 7.60 -6.25
CA CYS A 429 -25.96 7.05 -5.52
C CYS A 429 -26.66 5.91 -6.27
N THR A 430 -25.97 5.24 -7.20
CA THR A 430 -26.55 4.14 -7.99
C THR A 430 -26.72 2.84 -7.20
N GLN A 431 -26.34 2.82 -5.92
CA GLN A 431 -26.42 1.62 -5.09
C GLN A 431 -27.87 1.31 -4.70
N PRO A 432 -28.32 0.03 -4.81
CA PRO A 432 -29.71 -0.35 -4.53
C PRO A 432 -30.19 -0.08 -3.10
N ASP A 433 -29.28 0.07 -2.14
CA ASP A 433 -29.60 0.28 -0.72
C ASP A 433 -29.70 1.76 -0.33
N GLY A 434 -29.71 2.67 -1.31
CA GLY A 434 -29.88 4.11 -1.08
C GLY A 434 -28.66 4.80 -0.44
N ARG A 435 -27.54 4.08 -0.29
CA ARG A 435 -26.26 4.65 0.13
C ARG A 435 -25.51 5.21 -1.08
N CYS A 436 -24.69 6.24 -0.86
CA CYS A 436 -23.89 6.82 -1.94
C CYS A 436 -22.40 6.78 -1.65
N TRP A 437 -21.60 6.66 -2.71
CA TRP A 437 -20.17 6.91 -2.68
C TRP A 437 -19.88 8.40 -2.70
N TYR A 438 -18.99 8.84 -1.83
CA TYR A 438 -18.53 10.22 -1.73
C TYR A 438 -16.99 10.23 -1.86
N PRO A 439 -16.41 10.75 -2.96
CA PRO A 439 -14.96 10.84 -3.11
C PRO A 439 -14.30 11.76 -2.07
N ASP A 440 -15.06 12.71 -1.53
CA ASP A 440 -14.57 13.73 -0.59
C ASP A 440 -14.72 13.31 0.89
N VAL A 441 -15.07 12.05 1.17
CA VAL A 441 -15.08 11.56 2.56
C VAL A 441 -13.69 11.75 3.18
N PRO A 442 -13.58 12.38 4.37
CA PRO A 442 -12.31 12.43 5.07
C PRO A 442 -11.91 11.03 5.54
N THR A 443 -10.64 10.71 5.32
CA THR A 443 -10.03 9.54 5.92
C THR A 443 -9.80 9.81 7.41
N PHE A 444 -10.05 8.80 8.27
CA PHE A 444 -9.90 8.93 9.71
C PHE A 444 -8.43 8.98 10.11
N ALA A 445 -8.18 9.36 11.37
CA ALA A 445 -6.83 9.40 11.90
C ALA A 445 -6.14 8.05 11.74
N THR A 446 -4.96 8.09 11.14
CA THR A 446 -4.07 6.96 10.95
C THR A 446 -3.64 6.36 12.29
N ARG A 447 -3.32 5.06 12.28
CA ARG A 447 -2.68 4.34 13.37
C ARG A 447 -1.45 3.60 12.85
N THR A 448 -0.42 3.51 13.68
CA THR A 448 0.77 2.70 13.44
C THR A 448 0.98 1.78 14.63
N LEU A 449 0.85 0.48 14.40
CA LEU A 449 1.16 -0.55 15.38
C LEU A 449 2.58 -1.06 15.20
N VAL A 450 3.21 -1.45 16.29
CA VAL A 450 4.57 -1.98 16.30
C VAL A 450 4.56 -3.45 16.68
N SER A 451 5.42 -4.24 16.07
CA SER A 451 5.64 -5.63 16.45
C SER A 451 7.13 -5.96 16.49
N HIS A 452 7.56 -6.47 17.64
CA HIS A 452 8.93 -6.92 17.88
C HIS A 452 9.09 -8.44 17.76
N ASP A 453 8.02 -9.16 17.43
CA ASP A 453 7.93 -10.64 17.46
C ASP A 453 7.45 -11.23 16.12
N ALA A 454 7.90 -10.64 15.02
CA ALA A 454 7.55 -11.07 13.65
C ALA A 454 6.02 -11.10 13.40
N GLY A 455 5.31 -10.12 13.97
CA GLY A 455 3.87 -9.94 13.79
C GLY A 455 3.02 -10.88 14.63
N ALA A 456 3.58 -11.53 15.67
CA ALA A 456 2.79 -12.39 16.55
C ALA A 456 1.95 -11.55 17.54
N THR A 457 2.39 -10.36 17.92
CA THR A 457 1.65 -9.35 18.70
C THR A 457 1.77 -7.98 18.04
N TRP A 458 0.89 -7.06 18.42
CA TRP A 458 0.90 -5.66 18.02
C TRP A 458 0.65 -4.78 19.24
N GLU A 459 1.37 -3.66 19.34
CA GLU A 459 1.21 -2.66 20.40
C GLU A 459 0.95 -1.26 19.87
#